data_AF-A0A9P6F3H4-F1
#
_entry.id   AF-A0A9P6F3H4-F1
#
_cell.length_a   1.000
_cell.length_b   1.000
_cell.length_c   1.000
_cell.angle_alpha   90.00
_cell.angle_beta   90.00
_cell.angle_gamma   90.00
#
_symmetry.space_group_name_H-M   'P 1'
#
loop_
_entity.id
_entity.type
_entity.pdbx_description
1 polymer ?
#
loop_
_entity_poly.entity_id
_entity_poly.type
_entity_poly.pdbx_seq_one_letter_code
_entity_poly.pdbx_strand_id
1 'polypeptide(L)'
;MKAQIRNHSTIARSFSVGKSFEGKHQAGVKIGTGPNHVVLHGLQHSREWITGSVVEFLIYQLLTGTDGQVAGYLKKCTFHIIPIMNPDGFIIIQTTDRLHRKNAQTEGKCLGTDRNLPPNYDSYLKPLADGTVKALAAVHETQFKVGDIYHTTYPASGSSIDYVMGGGPCPGPVLV
;
A
#
# COMPACT_ATOMS: atom_id res chain seq x y z
N MET A 1 -8.32 3.88 -14.79
CA MET A 1 -6.85 4.11 -14.83
C MET A 1 -6.23 4.51 -16.20
N LYS A 2 -6.18 3.68 -17.25
CA LYS A 2 -5.38 3.97 -18.48
C LYS A 2 -5.72 5.30 -19.21
N ALA A 3 -7.00 5.65 -19.31
CA ALA A 3 -7.43 6.92 -19.91
C ALA A 3 -6.93 8.14 -19.10
N GLN A 4 -7.05 8.08 -17.77
CA GLN A 4 -6.60 9.16 -16.87
C GLN A 4 -5.09 9.40 -16.98
N ILE A 5 -4.29 8.34 -17.09
CA ILE A 5 -2.83 8.45 -17.26
C ILE A 5 -2.49 9.15 -18.58
N ARG A 6 -3.16 8.81 -19.69
CA ARG A 6 -2.89 9.43 -21.00
C ARG A 6 -3.16 10.93 -21.00
N ASN A 7 -4.22 11.37 -20.33
CA ASN A 7 -4.59 12.78 -20.23
C ASN A 7 -3.61 13.60 -19.36
N HIS A 8 -2.79 12.94 -18.55
CA HIS A 8 -1.83 13.58 -17.63
C HIS A 8 -0.40 13.08 -17.85
N SER A 9 -0.04 12.80 -19.10
CA SER A 9 1.23 12.14 -19.48
C SER A 9 2.52 12.89 -19.08
N THR A 10 2.41 14.18 -18.77
CA THR A 10 3.52 15.02 -18.25
C THR A 10 3.95 14.62 -16.84
N ILE A 11 3.01 14.20 -16.00
CA ILE A 11 3.23 13.85 -14.59
C ILE A 11 2.94 12.39 -14.27
N ALA A 12 2.24 11.66 -15.16
CA ALA A 12 1.79 10.30 -14.92
C ALA A 12 2.28 9.34 -16.00
N ARG A 13 2.79 8.17 -15.58
CA ARG A 13 3.17 7.09 -16.50
C ARG A 13 2.82 5.73 -15.91
N SER A 14 2.33 4.82 -16.73
CA SER A 14 2.17 3.42 -16.30
C SER A 14 3.52 2.71 -16.26
N PHE A 15 3.67 1.74 -15.37
CA PHE A 15 4.81 0.83 -15.34
C PHE A 15 4.34 -0.61 -15.12
N SER A 16 5.14 -1.58 -15.57
CA SER A 16 4.91 -3.00 -15.29
C SER A 16 5.60 -3.36 -13.98
N VAL A 17 4.86 -3.96 -13.05
CA VAL A 17 5.42 -4.59 -11.84
C VAL A 17 5.96 -5.98 -12.21
N GLY A 18 5.28 -6.67 -13.13
CA GLY A 18 5.65 -8.02 -13.56
C GLY A 18 4.42 -8.83 -13.94
N LYS A 19 4.53 -10.15 -13.78
CA LYS A 19 3.41 -11.09 -13.93
C LYS A 19 3.16 -11.80 -12.62
N SER A 20 1.90 -12.13 -12.35
CA SER A 20 1.49 -12.97 -11.22
C SER A 20 1.83 -14.44 -11.45
N PHE A 21 1.51 -15.29 -10.47
CA PHE A 21 1.76 -16.72 -10.55
C PHE A 21 1.01 -17.35 -11.73
N GLU A 22 -0.24 -16.95 -11.97
CA GLU A 22 -1.01 -17.38 -13.15
C GLU A 22 -0.72 -16.57 -14.42
N GLY A 23 0.37 -15.79 -14.43
CA GLY A 23 0.82 -15.05 -15.60
C GLY A 23 0.04 -13.76 -15.91
N LYS A 24 -0.82 -13.28 -15.00
CA LYS A 24 -1.59 -12.04 -15.18
C LYS A 24 -0.66 -10.84 -15.06
N HIS A 25 -0.85 -9.86 -15.95
CA HIS A 25 -0.06 -8.63 -15.91
C HIS A 25 -0.37 -7.81 -14.67
N GLN A 26 0.67 -7.47 -13.92
CA GLN A 26 0.61 -6.53 -12.80
C GLN A 26 1.19 -5.19 -13.24
N ALA A 27 0.39 -4.14 -13.07
CA ALA A 27 0.74 -2.80 -13.50
C ALA A 27 0.51 -1.80 -12.38
N GLY A 28 1.38 -0.79 -12.34
CA GLY A 28 1.23 0.37 -11.49
C GLY A 28 1.23 1.67 -12.29
N VAL A 29 1.02 2.78 -11.59
CA VAL A 29 1.15 4.13 -12.11
C VAL A 29 2.16 4.90 -11.25
N LYS A 30 3.10 5.57 -11.91
CA LYS A 30 3.94 6.58 -11.27
C LYS A 30 3.37 7.96 -11.51
N ILE A 31 3.25 8.78 -10.46
CA ILE A 31 2.67 10.13 -10.52
C ILE A 31 3.58 11.09 -9.75
N GLY A 32 3.98 12.19 -10.40
CA GLY A 32 4.88 13.19 -9.83
C GLY A 32 6.28 13.16 -10.44
N THR A 33 7.07 14.15 -10.07
CA THR A 33 8.42 14.40 -10.62
C THR A 33 9.47 14.60 -9.55
N GLY A 34 9.08 14.54 -8.27
CA GLY A 34 9.99 14.80 -7.17
C GLY A 34 10.92 13.64 -6.84
N PRO A 35 12.04 13.92 -6.15
CA PRO A 35 13.09 12.93 -5.88
C PRO A 35 12.73 11.96 -4.75
N ASN A 36 11.71 12.22 -3.94
CA ASN A 36 11.31 11.32 -2.85
C ASN A 36 10.30 10.28 -3.37
N HIS A 37 10.53 9.00 -3.13
CA HIS A 37 9.68 7.95 -3.66
C HIS A 37 8.72 7.43 -2.59
N VAL A 38 7.42 7.41 -2.91
CA VAL A 38 6.37 6.88 -2.02
C VAL A 38 5.70 5.71 -2.72
N VAL A 39 5.59 4.56 -2.06
CA VAL A 39 4.91 3.38 -2.60
C VAL A 39 3.57 3.19 -1.92
N LEU A 40 2.51 3.03 -2.71
CA LEU A 40 1.16 2.73 -2.23
C LEU A 40 0.62 1.53 -2.99
N HIS A 41 -0.09 0.64 -2.32
CA HIS A 41 -0.75 -0.48 -2.98
C HIS A 41 -2.07 -0.86 -2.31
N GLY A 42 -2.98 -1.42 -3.13
CA GLY A 42 -4.24 -1.98 -2.68
C GLY A 42 -4.32 -3.47 -3.02
N LEU A 43 -5.31 -4.15 -2.45
CA LEU A 43 -5.67 -5.53 -2.82
C LEU A 43 -4.48 -6.51 -2.75
N GLN A 44 -3.63 -6.40 -1.73
CA GLN A 44 -2.67 -7.46 -1.43
C GLN A 44 -3.41 -8.72 -0.94
N HIS A 45 -4.38 -8.52 -0.06
CA HIS A 45 -5.40 -9.52 0.20
C HIS A 45 -6.59 -9.25 -0.71
N SER A 46 -6.95 -10.24 -1.51
CA SER A 46 -7.87 -10.02 -2.63
C SER A 46 -9.29 -9.63 -2.17
N ARG A 47 -9.81 -10.21 -1.09
CA ARG A 47 -11.15 -9.90 -0.56
C ARG A 47 -11.35 -8.48 -0.01
N GLU A 48 -10.29 -7.73 0.28
CA GLU A 48 -10.33 -6.42 0.95
C GLU A 48 -10.58 -5.26 -0.05
N TRP A 49 -11.75 -5.29 -0.71
CA TRP A 49 -12.08 -4.45 -1.88
C TRP A 49 -11.93 -2.95 -1.68
N ILE A 50 -12.25 -2.46 -0.48
CA ILE A 50 -12.18 -1.04 -0.18
C ILE A 50 -10.78 -0.47 -0.40
N THR A 51 -9.73 -1.28 -0.21
CA THR A 51 -8.33 -0.85 -0.44
C THR A 51 -8.07 -0.50 -1.90
N GLY A 52 -8.61 -1.29 -2.84
CA GLY A 52 -8.51 -1.02 -4.27
C GLY A 52 -9.24 0.27 -4.66
N SER A 53 -10.46 0.46 -4.15
CA SER A 53 -11.26 1.66 -4.41
C SER A 53 -10.62 2.93 -3.84
N VAL A 54 -10.09 2.88 -2.62
CA VAL A 54 -9.39 4.02 -1.99
C VAL A 54 -8.12 4.37 -2.78
N VAL A 55 -7.34 3.38 -3.21
CA VAL A 55 -6.13 3.62 -4.00
C VAL A 55 -6.45 4.21 -5.37
N GLU A 56 -7.52 3.76 -6.03
CA GLU A 56 -7.98 4.37 -7.28
C GLU A 56 -8.48 5.81 -7.07
N PHE A 57 -9.19 6.08 -5.96
CA PHE A 57 -9.59 7.43 -5.59
C PHE A 57 -8.38 8.35 -5.33
N LEU A 58 -7.34 7.86 -4.65
CA LEU A 58 -6.11 8.60 -4.44
C LEU A 58 -5.40 8.93 -5.77
N ILE A 59 -5.35 7.98 -6.71
CA ILE A 59 -4.84 8.25 -8.06
C ILE A 59 -5.64 9.39 -8.72
N TYR A 60 -6.97 9.34 -8.62
CA TYR A 60 -7.83 10.39 -9.19
C TYR A 60 -7.54 11.76 -8.54
N GLN A 61 -7.44 11.83 -7.22
CA GLN A 61 -7.13 13.07 -6.50
C GLN A 61 -5.73 13.61 -6.84
N LEU A 62 -4.73 12.74 -7.00
CA LEU A 62 -3.38 13.16 -7.39
C LEU A 62 -3.32 13.71 -8.82
N LEU A 63 -4.17 13.21 -9.73
CA LEU A 63 -4.19 13.66 -11.12
C LEU A 63 -5.06 14.90 -11.35
N THR A 64 -6.18 14.99 -10.62
CA THR A 64 -7.26 15.95 -10.92
C THR A 64 -7.58 16.92 -9.78
N GLY A 65 -6.99 16.69 -8.60
CA GLY A 65 -7.20 17.52 -7.43
C GLY A 65 -6.76 18.96 -7.67
N THR A 66 -7.57 19.90 -7.22
CA THR A 66 -7.32 21.35 -7.34
C THR A 66 -6.67 21.96 -6.10
N ASP A 67 -6.43 21.15 -5.07
CA ASP A 67 -5.73 21.58 -3.86
C ASP A 67 -4.29 21.97 -4.20
N GLY A 68 -3.93 23.22 -3.87
CA GLY A 68 -2.60 23.78 -4.13
C GLY A 68 -1.47 22.98 -3.46
N GLN A 69 -1.75 22.21 -2.40
CA GLN A 69 -0.77 21.35 -1.74
C GLN A 69 -0.38 20.14 -2.59
N VAL A 70 -1.33 19.57 -3.37
CA VAL A 70 -1.08 18.38 -4.20
C VAL A 70 0.01 18.64 -5.22
N ALA A 71 -0.03 19.78 -5.92
CA ALA A 71 1.01 20.18 -6.85
C ALA A 71 2.38 20.34 -6.15
N GLY A 72 2.39 20.84 -4.92
CA GLY A 72 3.60 20.92 -4.09
C GLY A 72 4.15 19.54 -3.75
N TYR A 73 3.30 18.59 -3.38
CA TYR A 73 3.69 17.21 -3.11
C TYR A 73 4.22 16.51 -4.35
N LEU A 74 3.59 16.66 -5.52
CA LEU A 74 4.05 16.05 -6.78
C LEU A 74 5.41 16.56 -7.26
N LYS A 75 5.82 17.77 -6.85
CA LYS A 75 7.17 18.31 -7.11
C LYS A 75 8.22 17.77 -6.13
N LYS A 76 7.81 17.38 -4.92
CA LYS A 76 8.69 16.85 -3.87
C LYS A 76 8.77 15.33 -3.88
N CYS A 77 7.71 14.67 -4.34
CA CYS A 77 7.53 13.22 -4.30
C CYS A 77 7.13 12.67 -5.66
N THR A 78 7.50 11.41 -5.90
CA THR A 78 6.97 10.56 -6.96
C THR A 78 6.26 9.38 -6.30
N PHE A 79 4.95 9.30 -6.50
CA PHE A 79 4.11 8.22 -5.99
C PHE A 79 4.10 7.04 -6.97
N HIS A 80 4.43 5.85 -6.49
CA HIS A 80 4.35 4.58 -7.21
C HIS A 80 3.18 3.81 -6.65
N ILE A 81 2.10 3.72 -7.44
CA ILE A 81 0.82 3.22 -6.96
C ILE A 81 0.46 1.95 -7.71
N ILE A 82 0.18 0.88 -6.97
CA ILE A 82 -0.20 -0.45 -7.49
C ILE A 82 -1.62 -0.77 -6.99
N PRO A 83 -2.67 -0.48 -7.77
CA PRO A 83 -4.04 -0.64 -7.31
C PRO A 83 -4.44 -2.08 -6.97
N ILE A 84 -3.89 -3.04 -7.75
CA ILE A 84 -4.14 -4.46 -7.58
C ILE A 84 -2.79 -5.17 -7.45
N MET A 85 -2.38 -5.43 -6.21
CA MET A 85 -1.15 -6.16 -5.92
C MET A 85 -1.31 -7.67 -6.14
N ASN A 86 -2.49 -8.24 -5.89
CA ASN A 86 -2.78 -9.66 -6.08
C ASN A 86 -3.87 -9.87 -7.16
N PRO A 87 -3.51 -9.84 -8.47
CA PRO A 87 -4.49 -9.98 -9.54
C PRO A 87 -5.12 -11.37 -9.60
N ASP A 88 -4.39 -12.44 -9.25
CA ASP A 88 -4.91 -13.82 -9.30
C ASP A 88 -6.03 -13.99 -8.27
N GLY A 89 -5.75 -13.64 -7.01
CA GLY A 89 -6.75 -13.67 -5.95
C GLY A 89 -7.93 -12.74 -6.26
N PHE A 90 -7.69 -11.58 -6.89
CA PHE A 90 -8.76 -10.64 -7.26
C PHE A 90 -9.69 -11.17 -8.35
N ILE A 91 -9.22 -12.07 -9.22
CA ILE A 91 -10.06 -12.79 -10.17
C ILE A 91 -10.87 -13.86 -9.43
N ILE A 92 -10.22 -14.67 -8.57
CA ILE A 92 -10.87 -15.76 -7.83
C ILE A 92 -12.09 -15.26 -7.03
N ILE A 93 -11.98 -14.11 -6.37
CA ILE A 93 -13.09 -13.56 -5.57
C ILE A 93 -14.26 -13.03 -6.37
N GLN A 94 -14.08 -12.79 -7.67
CA GLN A 94 -15.14 -12.33 -8.56
C GLN A 94 -15.85 -13.49 -9.26
N THR A 95 -15.19 -14.65 -9.37
CA THR A 95 -15.72 -15.79 -10.13
C THR A 95 -16.11 -16.99 -9.27
N THR A 96 -15.38 -17.25 -8.18
CA THR A 96 -15.40 -18.56 -7.52
C THR A 96 -15.64 -18.47 -6.02
N ASP A 97 -14.81 -17.70 -5.29
CA ASP A 97 -14.87 -17.62 -3.83
C ASP A 97 -14.65 -16.19 -3.36
N ARG A 98 -15.75 -15.49 -3.05
CA ARG A 98 -15.74 -14.09 -2.62
C ARG A 98 -14.84 -13.80 -1.41
N LEU A 99 -14.59 -14.80 -0.55
CA LEU A 99 -13.81 -14.66 0.67
C LEU A 99 -12.34 -15.12 0.52
N HIS A 100 -11.92 -15.48 -0.69
CA HIS A 100 -10.54 -15.82 -0.99
C HIS A 100 -9.60 -14.65 -0.66
N ARG A 101 -8.45 -14.95 -0.03
CA ARG A 101 -7.50 -13.93 0.50
C ARG A 101 -6.15 -13.95 -0.21
N LYS A 102 -5.65 -15.15 -0.51
CA LYS A 102 -4.25 -15.42 -0.87
C LYS A 102 -4.03 -15.20 -2.38
N ASN A 103 -2.78 -15.34 -2.82
CA ASN A 103 -2.49 -15.52 -4.25
C ASN A 103 -2.77 -16.99 -4.64
N ALA A 104 -2.61 -17.33 -5.92
CA ALA A 104 -2.85 -18.68 -6.42
C ALA A 104 -1.70 -19.69 -6.13
N GLN A 105 -0.72 -19.31 -5.30
CA GLN A 105 0.44 -20.17 -5.00
C GLN A 105 0.18 -21.07 -3.79
N THR A 106 0.73 -22.29 -3.81
CA THR A 106 0.77 -23.22 -2.68
C THR A 106 1.86 -22.83 -1.65
N GLU A 107 1.53 -22.95 -0.35
CA GLU A 107 2.19 -22.25 0.76
C GLU A 107 3.66 -22.62 1.06
N GLY A 108 4.38 -21.64 1.59
CA GLY A 108 5.45 -21.83 2.59
C GLY A 108 5.05 -21.18 3.92
N LYS A 109 5.44 -21.78 5.05
CA LYS A 109 5.22 -21.22 6.40
C LYS A 109 6.46 -20.41 6.82
N CYS A 110 6.33 -19.10 7.06
CA CYS A 110 7.32 -18.40 7.89
C CYS A 110 6.95 -18.60 9.36
N LEU A 111 7.89 -19.07 10.17
CA LEU A 111 7.77 -19.22 11.62
C LEU A 111 8.72 -18.22 12.29
N GLY A 112 8.24 -17.53 13.32
CA GLY A 112 9.01 -16.55 14.10
C GLY A 112 8.42 -15.15 14.02
N THR A 113 8.28 -14.51 15.18
CA THR A 113 7.89 -13.11 15.35
C THR A 113 8.89 -12.51 16.35
N ASP A 114 9.70 -11.55 15.92
CA ASP A 114 10.54 -10.79 16.86
C ASP A 114 9.79 -9.53 17.33
N ARG A 115 10.08 -9.06 18.54
CA ARG A 115 9.38 -7.96 19.23
C ARG A 115 10.06 -6.60 19.07
N ASN A 116 11.12 -6.50 18.28
CA ASN A 116 11.91 -5.27 18.16
C ASN A 116 11.28 -4.26 17.19
N LEU A 117 11.01 -3.06 17.69
CA LEU A 117 10.56 -1.91 16.92
C LEU A 117 11.75 -1.27 16.17
N PRO A 118 11.54 -0.61 15.02
CA PRO A 118 12.59 0.08 14.31
C PRO A 118 13.14 1.25 15.15
N PRO A 119 14.42 1.61 15.00
CA PRO A 119 15.04 2.68 15.79
C PRO A 119 14.35 4.06 15.68
N ASN A 120 13.57 4.30 14.63
CA ASN A 120 12.83 5.54 14.40
C ASN A 120 11.34 5.47 14.79
N TYR A 121 10.91 4.43 15.52
CA TYR A 121 9.52 4.24 15.91
C TYR A 121 8.99 5.42 16.73
N ASP A 122 9.58 5.68 17.91
CA ASP A 122 9.11 6.72 18.83
C ASP A 122 9.38 8.13 18.31
N SER A 123 10.47 8.32 17.58
CA SER A 123 10.92 9.64 17.13
C SER A 123 10.21 10.13 15.86
N TYR A 124 9.71 9.21 15.02
CA TYR A 124 9.16 9.57 13.71
C TYR A 124 7.85 8.86 13.39
N LEU A 125 7.82 7.52 13.43
CA LEU A 125 6.68 6.75 12.92
C LEU A 125 5.42 6.94 13.78
N LYS A 126 5.56 6.85 15.10
CA LYS A 126 4.44 7.00 16.01
C LYS A 126 3.83 8.42 15.99
N PRO A 127 4.61 9.51 16.10
CA PRO A 127 4.06 10.87 15.97
C PRO A 127 3.38 11.12 14.62
N LEU A 128 3.95 10.59 13.53
CA LEU A 128 3.35 10.67 12.19
C LEU A 128 2.00 9.95 12.12
N ALA A 129 1.92 8.75 12.68
CA ALA A 129 0.69 7.97 12.74
C ALA A 129 -0.39 8.66 13.59
N ASP A 130 -0.02 9.20 14.76
CA ASP A 130 -0.93 9.96 15.63
C ASP A 130 -1.49 11.20 14.92
N GLY A 131 -0.65 11.94 14.19
CA GLY A 131 -1.09 13.07 13.37
C GLY A 131 -2.02 12.65 12.22
N THR A 132 -1.74 11.51 11.59
CA THR A 132 -2.53 10.97 10.48
C THR A 132 -3.93 10.58 10.92
N VAL A 133 -4.07 9.83 12.03
CA VAL A 133 -5.39 9.43 12.53
C VAL A 133 -6.23 10.62 12.98
N LYS A 134 -5.60 11.66 13.52
CA LYS A 134 -6.27 12.92 13.86
C LYS A 134 -6.80 13.63 12.60
N ALA A 135 -6.01 13.66 11.53
CA ALA A 135 -6.45 14.25 10.26
C ALA A 135 -7.60 13.45 9.62
N LEU A 136 -7.57 12.12 9.70
CA LEU A 136 -8.66 11.26 9.23
C LEU A 136 -9.95 11.49 10.03
N ALA A 137 -9.85 11.52 11.36
CA ALA A 137 -10.98 11.77 12.25
C ALA A 137 -11.59 13.17 12.01
N ALA A 138 -10.83 14.16 11.58
CA ALA A 138 -11.35 15.50 11.31
C ALA A 138 -12.31 15.57 10.10
N VAL A 139 -12.31 14.57 9.21
CA VAL A 139 -13.18 14.57 8.02
C VAL A 139 -14.55 13.97 8.33
N HIS A 140 -14.58 12.79 8.97
CA HIS A 140 -15.81 12.01 9.21
C HIS A 140 -15.86 11.36 10.60
N GLU A 141 -15.05 11.82 11.54
CA GLU A 141 -15.04 11.36 12.94
C GLU A 141 -14.66 9.88 13.15
N THR A 142 -14.28 9.18 12.09
CA THR A 142 -13.81 7.79 12.16
C THR A 142 -12.54 7.70 13.02
N GLN A 143 -12.60 6.87 14.05
CA GLN A 143 -11.51 6.67 15.00
C GLN A 143 -10.66 5.46 14.61
N PHE A 144 -9.33 5.61 14.71
CA PHE A 144 -8.36 4.54 14.48
C PHE A 144 -7.45 4.38 15.70
N LYS A 145 -7.08 3.13 16.00
CA LYS A 145 -6.04 2.84 17.00
C LYS A 145 -4.67 2.90 16.34
N VAL A 146 -3.70 3.49 17.02
CA VAL A 146 -2.30 3.60 16.58
C VAL A 146 -1.41 2.74 17.47
N GLY A 147 -0.53 1.98 16.86
CA GLY A 147 0.50 1.19 17.51
C GLY A 147 1.17 0.25 16.51
N ASP A 148 2.13 -0.54 16.97
CA ASP A 148 2.78 -1.57 16.15
C ASP A 148 1.83 -2.74 15.86
N ILE A 149 2.09 -3.49 14.78
CA ILE A 149 1.25 -4.62 14.36
C ILE A 149 1.08 -5.66 15.48
N TYR A 150 2.14 -5.99 16.21
CA TYR A 150 2.17 -7.07 17.19
C TYR A 150 1.22 -6.80 18.36
N HIS A 151 1.28 -5.60 18.95
CA HIS A 151 0.47 -5.27 20.12
C HIS A 151 -0.93 -4.75 19.77
N THR A 152 -1.09 -4.12 18.60
CA THR A 152 -2.38 -3.50 18.22
C THR A 152 -3.33 -4.50 17.57
N THR A 153 -2.78 -5.49 16.87
CA THR A 153 -3.55 -6.46 16.10
C THR A 153 -3.30 -7.88 16.60
N TYR A 154 -2.14 -8.47 16.28
CA TYR A 154 -1.63 -9.74 16.80
C TYR A 154 -0.22 -9.99 16.22
N PRO A 155 0.57 -10.93 16.79
CA PRO A 155 1.87 -11.30 16.25
C PRO A 155 1.78 -11.87 14.82
N ALA A 156 2.39 -11.18 13.85
CA ALA A 156 2.48 -11.61 12.45
C ALA A 156 3.90 -11.42 11.94
N SER A 157 4.34 -12.25 11.00
CA SER A 157 5.66 -12.11 10.35
C SER A 157 5.56 -12.19 8.83
N GLY A 158 6.60 -11.70 8.16
CA GLY A 158 6.64 -11.61 6.70
C GLY A 158 5.66 -10.56 6.15
N SER A 159 5.30 -9.54 6.95
CA SER A 159 4.51 -8.43 6.44
C SER A 159 5.38 -7.56 5.50
N SER A 160 4.74 -6.88 4.54
CA SER A 160 5.46 -6.05 3.57
C SER A 160 6.15 -4.85 4.21
N ILE A 161 5.57 -4.30 5.29
CA ILE A 161 6.12 -3.12 5.96
C ILE A 161 7.34 -3.47 6.81
N ASP A 162 7.35 -4.64 7.44
CA ASP A 162 8.52 -5.20 8.13
C ASP A 162 9.66 -5.41 7.14
N TYR A 163 9.33 -5.92 5.94
CA TYR A 163 10.32 -6.16 4.89
C TYR A 163 11.02 -4.87 4.47
N VAL A 164 10.23 -3.81 4.24
CA VAL A 164 10.74 -2.49 3.85
C VAL A 164 11.64 -1.89 4.94
N MET A 165 11.35 -2.14 6.21
CA MET A 165 12.14 -1.60 7.31
C MET A 165 13.40 -2.42 7.64
N GLY A 166 13.71 -3.45 6.84
CA GLY A 166 14.92 -4.25 6.98
C GLY A 166 14.69 -5.66 7.53
N GLY A 167 13.45 -6.09 7.68
CA GLY A 167 13.14 -7.49 7.78
C GLY A 167 13.45 -8.20 6.45
N GLY A 168 14.34 -9.19 6.40
CA GLY A 168 14.41 -10.14 5.27
C GLY A 168 13.10 -10.87 4.88
N PRO A 169 13.11 -11.82 3.92
CA PRO A 169 11.90 -12.46 3.38
C PRO A 169 11.12 -13.36 4.39
N CYS A 170 11.82 -13.85 5.41
CA CYS A 170 11.27 -14.39 6.66
C CYS A 170 12.20 -13.91 7.80
N PRO A 171 11.97 -12.74 8.40
CA PRO A 171 12.99 -12.13 9.24
C PRO A 171 12.60 -12.03 10.72
N GLY A 172 13.60 -12.15 11.59
CA GLY A 172 13.79 -11.08 12.58
C GLY A 172 14.74 -10.03 11.99
N PRO A 173 14.79 -8.76 12.46
CA PRO A 173 14.09 -8.17 13.59
C PRO A 173 13.57 -6.75 13.27
N VAL A 174 12.48 -6.56 12.52
CA VAL A 174 11.87 -5.21 12.43
C VAL A 174 10.37 -5.31 12.24
N LEU A 175 9.60 -4.81 13.21
CA LEU A 175 8.15 -4.66 13.13
C LEU A 175 7.75 -3.19 13.06
N VAL A 176 6.89 -2.79 12.11
CA VAL A 176 6.30 -1.44 12.08
C VAL A 176 4.98 -1.36 12.86
#